data_AF-A0A1H9TUU7-F1
#
_entry.id   AF-A0A1H9TUU7-F1
#
_cell.length_a   1.000
_cell.length_b   1.000
_cell.length_c   1.000
_cell.angle_alpha   90.00
_cell.angle_beta   90.00
_cell.angle_gamma   90.00
#
_symmetry.space_group_name_H-M   'P 1'
#
loop_
_entity.id
_entity.type
_entity.pdbx_description
1 polymer ?
#
loop_
_entity_poly.entity_id
_entity_poly.type
_entity_poly.pdbx_seq_one_letter_code
_entity_poly.pdbx_strand_id
1 'polypeptide(L)'
;MSCAATRSTSPSGCAACSPTPRTHSTSTSAQGRCPTQRADTSGDGIVNTTEGHPFYGHIGTSLTTNGDTSPASGLAVDRFPTPDGNSYKYRRSITVTPDVANNIRNGKAVLVVHGIDPNRSGVYDGSAPSDLDPSLPLEATSPAACGPFRTWQGGDLGLGLGLDLGIDLGLGLGRR
;
A
#
# COMPACT_ATOMS: atom_id res chain seq x y z
N MET A 1 18.12 -1.59 8.15
CA MET A 1 18.01 -0.11 8.16
C MET A 1 16.68 0.28 8.78
N SER A 2 16.63 1.39 9.51
CA SER A 2 15.38 1.99 10.01
C SER A 2 14.86 2.98 8.98
N CYS A 3 13.64 2.79 8.49
CA CYS A 3 12.95 3.75 7.62
C CYS A 3 11.84 4.44 8.41
N ALA A 4 11.77 5.77 8.34
CA ALA A 4 10.62 6.53 8.81
C ALA A 4 9.64 6.69 7.63
N ALA A 5 8.55 5.93 7.64
CA ALA A 5 7.49 6.11 6.65
C ALA A 5 6.55 7.21 7.16
N THR A 6 6.55 8.37 6.51
CA THR A 6 5.62 9.47 6.80
C THR A 6 4.70 9.66 5.60
N ARG A 7 3.39 9.43 5.74
CA ARG A 7 2.44 9.68 4.63
C ARG A 7 1.13 10.25 5.14
N SER A 8 0.62 11.25 4.42
CA SER A 8 -0.78 11.68 4.42
C SER A 8 -1.37 11.21 3.10
N THR A 9 -2.24 10.23 3.12
CA THR A 9 -2.90 9.66 1.93
C THR A 9 -4.29 10.23 1.81
N SER A 10 -4.65 10.81 0.67
CA SER A 10 -6.06 11.00 0.30
C SER A 10 -6.36 10.19 -0.95
N PRO A 11 -6.62 8.87 -0.82
CA PRO A 11 -7.02 8.07 -1.97
C PRO A 11 -8.43 8.52 -2.38
N SER A 12 -8.60 9.03 -3.59
CA SER A 12 -9.93 9.20 -4.18
C SER A 12 -10.60 7.83 -4.23
N GLY A 13 -11.66 7.62 -3.45
CA GLY A 13 -12.35 6.34 -3.28
C GLY A 13 -12.31 5.77 -1.85
N CYS A 14 -11.51 6.33 -0.94
CA CYS A 14 -11.45 5.93 0.48
C CYS A 14 -12.27 6.89 1.36
N ALA A 15 -13.54 7.14 1.02
CA ALA A 15 -14.37 8.09 1.79
C ALA A 15 -14.75 7.59 3.20
N ALA A 16 -14.53 6.29 3.49
CA ALA A 16 -14.79 5.69 4.80
C ALA A 16 -14.01 4.37 5.07
N CYS A 17 -13.02 4.02 4.25
CA CYS A 17 -12.32 2.73 4.37
C CYS A 17 -11.53 2.62 5.68
N SER A 18 -11.32 1.41 6.22
CA SER A 18 -10.16 1.05 7.06
C SER A 18 -9.01 0.57 6.17
N PRO A 19 -8.28 1.46 5.46
CA PRO A 19 -7.21 1.12 4.56
C PRO A 19 -6.26 0.21 5.30
N THR A 20 -5.87 -0.84 4.61
CA THR A 20 -4.81 -1.72 5.04
C THR A 20 -3.56 -1.33 4.27
N PRO A 21 -2.85 -0.24 4.63
CA PRO A 21 -1.63 0.12 3.94
C PRO A 21 -0.58 -0.96 4.12
N ARG A 22 -0.19 -1.58 3.01
CA ARG A 22 0.81 -2.64 2.95
C ARG A 22 1.97 -2.19 2.08
N THR A 23 3.20 -2.22 2.60
CA THR A 23 4.36 -2.05 1.71
C THR A 23 4.57 -3.34 0.94
N HIS A 24 4.28 -3.32 -0.35
CA HIS A 24 4.63 -4.40 -1.26
C HIS A 24 6.03 -4.13 -1.80
N SER A 25 7.01 -4.85 -1.28
CA SER A 25 8.33 -4.81 -1.89
C SER A 25 8.40 -5.93 -2.91
N THR A 26 8.88 -5.60 -4.10
CA THR A 26 9.21 -6.57 -5.13
C THR A 26 9.97 -7.77 -4.55
N SER A 27 9.37 -8.94 -4.70
CA SER A 27 10.14 -10.15 -4.99
C SER A 27 10.77 -10.00 -6.37
N THR A 28 11.81 -10.77 -6.64
CA THR A 28 12.54 -10.83 -7.93
C THR A 28 11.68 -11.06 -9.17
N SER A 29 10.39 -11.36 -9.03
CA SER A 29 9.43 -11.71 -10.08
C SER A 29 8.49 -10.59 -10.53
N ALA A 30 8.55 -9.40 -9.92
CA ALA A 30 7.60 -8.32 -10.17
C ALA A 30 8.21 -7.08 -10.80
N GLN A 31 7.38 -6.36 -11.56
CA GLN A 31 7.79 -5.25 -12.42
C GLN A 31 8.16 -3.96 -11.65
N GLY A 32 7.92 -3.93 -10.34
CA GLY A 32 8.21 -2.78 -9.48
C GLY A 32 7.35 -1.55 -9.80
N ARG A 33 6.14 -1.78 -10.32
CA ARG A 33 5.21 -0.73 -10.74
C ARG A 33 3.78 -1.06 -10.35
N CYS A 34 2.92 -0.06 -10.44
CA CYS A 34 1.50 -0.24 -10.18
C CYS A 34 0.78 -0.85 -11.39
N PRO A 35 -0.21 -1.73 -11.18
CA PRO A 35 -1.06 -2.23 -12.24
C PRO A 35 -1.91 -1.09 -12.82
N THR A 36 -2.34 -1.28 -14.06
CA THR A 36 -3.40 -0.47 -14.68
C THR A 36 -4.71 -1.27 -14.66
N GLN A 37 -5.85 -0.63 -14.93
CA GLN A 37 -7.14 -1.35 -15.02
C GLN A 37 -7.14 -2.51 -16.03
N ARG A 38 -6.22 -2.53 -17.01
CA ARG A 38 -6.07 -3.68 -17.93
C ARG A 38 -5.64 -4.98 -17.23
N ALA A 39 -5.25 -4.93 -15.97
CA ALA A 39 -4.94 -6.10 -15.15
C ALA A 39 -6.20 -6.79 -14.59
N ASP A 40 -7.36 -6.14 -14.65
CA ASP A 40 -8.65 -6.74 -14.29
C ASP A 40 -9.02 -7.77 -15.38
N THR A 41 -8.62 -9.00 -15.11
CA THR A 41 -8.87 -10.17 -15.96
C THR A 41 -10.22 -10.80 -15.70
N SER A 42 -10.77 -10.57 -14.50
CA SER A 42 -12.09 -11.03 -14.08
C SER A 42 -13.23 -10.25 -14.75
N GLY A 43 -12.99 -8.97 -15.10
CA GLY A 43 -13.96 -8.07 -15.69
C GLY A 43 -14.98 -7.52 -14.70
N ASP A 44 -14.72 -7.60 -13.40
CA ASP A 44 -15.62 -7.11 -12.34
C ASP A 44 -15.44 -5.62 -12.02
N GLY A 45 -14.49 -4.95 -12.69
CA GLY A 45 -14.17 -3.54 -12.49
C GLY A 45 -13.15 -3.30 -11.39
N ILE A 46 -12.64 -4.34 -10.73
CA ILE A 46 -11.70 -4.28 -9.62
C ILE A 46 -10.44 -5.08 -10.00
N VAL A 47 -9.28 -4.43 -9.96
CA VAL A 47 -8.01 -5.18 -9.99
C VAL A 47 -7.79 -5.76 -8.59
N ASN A 48 -8.02 -7.05 -8.41
CA ASN A 48 -7.83 -7.72 -7.12
C ASN A 48 -6.33 -7.95 -6.79
N THR A 49 -6.03 -8.57 -5.64
CA THR A 49 -4.62 -8.73 -5.23
C THR A 49 -3.85 -9.65 -6.16
N THR A 50 -4.44 -10.80 -6.51
CA THR A 50 -3.84 -11.79 -7.41
C THR A 50 -3.57 -11.20 -8.79
N GLU A 51 -4.48 -10.37 -9.31
CA GLU A 51 -4.33 -9.67 -10.59
C GLU A 51 -3.25 -8.57 -10.56
N GLY A 52 -3.14 -7.87 -9.43
CA GLY A 52 -2.11 -6.86 -9.23
C GLY A 52 -0.71 -7.42 -8.95
N HIS A 53 -0.64 -8.64 -8.41
CA HIS A 53 0.58 -9.28 -7.94
C HIS A 53 1.73 -9.31 -8.97
N PRO A 54 1.51 -9.62 -10.27
CA PRO A 54 2.57 -9.57 -11.29
C PRO A 54 3.23 -8.20 -11.48
N PHE A 55 2.60 -7.12 -11.03
CA PHE A 55 3.08 -5.75 -11.20
C PHE A 55 3.90 -5.28 -9.99
N TYR A 56 3.32 -5.34 -8.79
CA TYR A 56 3.94 -4.81 -7.57
C TYR A 56 4.71 -5.86 -6.74
N GLY A 57 4.43 -7.15 -6.93
CA GLY A 57 5.14 -8.27 -6.29
C GLY A 57 4.56 -8.71 -4.95
N HIS A 58 5.35 -9.51 -4.22
CA HIS A 58 4.93 -9.99 -2.90
C HIS A 58 5.00 -8.88 -1.85
N ILE A 59 4.47 -9.16 -0.66
CA ILE A 59 4.64 -8.26 0.48
C ILE A 59 6.10 -8.29 0.92
N GLY A 60 6.66 -7.09 1.12
CA GLY A 60 7.99 -6.92 1.69
C GLY A 60 7.98 -6.61 3.17
N THR A 61 7.03 -5.74 3.53
CA THR A 61 6.86 -5.24 4.88
C THR A 61 5.41 -4.80 5.05
N SER A 62 4.76 -5.33 6.06
CA SER A 62 3.42 -4.89 6.45
C SER A 62 3.55 -3.63 7.31
N LEU A 63 2.94 -2.51 6.89
CA LEU A 63 2.94 -1.25 7.65
C LEU A 63 1.85 -1.24 8.73
N THR A 64 1.89 -2.25 9.60
CA THR A 64 0.98 -2.34 10.76
C THR A 64 1.21 -1.16 11.70
N THR A 65 0.20 -0.80 12.51
CA THR A 65 0.30 0.23 13.55
C THR A 65 1.07 -0.25 14.77
N ASN A 66 1.13 -1.56 14.99
CA ASN A 66 1.85 -2.18 16.10
C ASN A 66 2.32 -3.62 15.76
N GLY A 67 3.24 -4.14 16.56
CA GLY A 67 3.71 -5.52 16.45
C GLY A 67 4.45 -5.83 15.14
N ASP A 68 4.31 -7.07 14.69
CA ASP A 68 4.98 -7.63 13.51
C ASP A 68 4.70 -6.82 12.23
N THR A 69 5.75 -6.67 11.43
CA THR A 69 5.76 -5.98 10.14
C THR A 69 6.24 -6.90 9.01
N SER A 70 6.37 -8.21 9.27
CA SER A 70 6.76 -9.19 8.25
C SER A 70 5.65 -9.38 7.20
N PRO A 71 5.94 -10.05 6.07
CA PRO A 71 4.94 -10.44 5.09
C PRO A 71 3.77 -11.26 5.66
N ALA A 72 4.00 -12.02 6.74
CA ALA A 72 2.96 -12.83 7.39
C ALA A 72 1.82 -11.98 7.99
N SER A 73 2.09 -10.71 8.29
CA SER A 73 1.09 -9.76 8.76
C SER A 73 0.14 -9.25 7.65
N GLY A 74 0.29 -9.71 6.41
CA GLY A 74 -0.41 -9.16 5.24
C GLY A 74 -1.94 -9.27 5.26
N LEU A 75 -2.51 -10.15 6.06
CA LEU A 75 -3.96 -10.33 6.23
C LEU A 75 -4.46 -9.96 7.64
N ALA A 76 -3.59 -9.40 8.49
CA ALA A 76 -3.99 -8.88 9.80
C ALA A 76 -4.66 -7.51 9.65
N VAL A 77 -5.83 -7.49 8.98
CA VAL A 77 -6.59 -6.29 8.56
C VAL A 77 -6.77 -5.29 9.71
N ASP A 78 -7.04 -5.80 10.91
CA ASP A 78 -7.25 -5.05 12.15
C ASP A 78 -6.01 -4.32 12.69
N ARG A 79 -4.81 -4.73 12.28
CA ARG A 79 -3.54 -4.12 12.72
C ARG A 79 -3.03 -3.04 11.78
N PHE A 80 -3.79 -2.68 10.75
CA PHE A 80 -3.41 -1.61 9.85
C PHE A 80 -4.10 -0.26 10.21
N PRO A 81 -3.53 0.88 9.80
CA PRO A 81 -4.10 2.21 10.05
C PRO A 81 -5.52 2.40 9.51
N THR A 82 -6.47 2.76 10.37
CA THR A 82 -7.77 3.31 9.94
C THR A 82 -7.70 4.86 9.83
N PRO A 83 -8.21 5.48 8.76
CA PRO A 83 -8.22 6.90 8.51
C PRO A 83 -9.34 7.52 9.29
N ASP A 84 -9.10 8.79 9.55
CA ASP A 84 -10.13 9.69 10.00
C ASP A 84 -10.62 10.44 8.75
N GLY A 85 -11.77 10.02 8.22
CA GLY A 85 -12.29 10.47 6.93
C GLY A 85 -11.43 9.99 5.75
N ASN A 86 -11.09 10.91 4.84
CA ASN A 86 -10.43 10.55 3.58
C ASN A 86 -8.91 10.35 3.72
N SER A 87 -8.34 10.51 4.91
CA SER A 87 -6.89 10.44 5.08
C SER A 87 -6.42 9.83 6.39
N TYR A 88 -5.24 9.20 6.34
CA TYR A 88 -4.53 8.71 7.53
C TYR A 88 -3.08 9.20 7.51
N LYS A 89 -2.52 9.34 8.71
CA LYS A 89 -1.09 9.54 8.91
C LYS A 89 -0.46 8.28 9.45
N TYR A 90 0.55 7.79 8.75
CA TYR A 90 1.39 6.69 9.23
C TYR A 90 2.74 7.24 9.68
N ARG A 91 3.22 6.77 10.83
CA ARG A 91 4.60 6.97 11.29
C ARG A 91 5.03 5.82 12.20
N ARG A 92 6.00 5.03 11.76
CA ARG A 92 6.74 4.07 12.58
C ARG A 92 8.18 3.97 12.09
N SER A 93 9.08 3.64 13.01
CA SER A 93 10.43 3.15 12.68
C SER A 93 10.36 1.64 12.53
N ILE A 94 10.63 1.15 11.32
CA ILE A 94 10.58 -0.29 11.00
C ILE A 94 11.94 -0.72 10.48
N THR A 95 12.41 -1.87 10.97
CA THR A 95 13.58 -2.53 10.40
C THR A 95 13.14 -3.36 9.20
N VAL A 96 13.68 -3.04 8.03
CA VAL A 96 13.44 -3.79 6.79
C VAL A 96 14.63 -4.70 6.45
N THR A 97 14.37 -5.76 5.69
CA THR A 97 15.41 -6.65 5.17
C THR A 97 16.32 -5.90 4.17
N PRO A 98 17.54 -6.41 3.91
CA PRO A 98 18.43 -5.82 2.91
C PRO A 98 17.78 -5.71 1.52
N ASP A 99 17.01 -6.72 1.10
CA ASP A 99 16.34 -6.75 -0.21
C ASP A 99 15.27 -5.66 -0.33
N VAL A 100 14.41 -5.52 0.68
CA VAL A 100 13.39 -4.45 0.74
C VAL A 100 14.08 -3.09 0.65
N ALA A 101 15.16 -2.89 1.43
CA ALA A 101 15.91 -1.63 1.42
C ALA A 101 16.53 -1.34 0.04
N ASN A 102 17.07 -2.37 -0.62
CA ASN A 102 17.65 -2.24 -1.97
C ASN A 102 16.59 -1.92 -3.01
N ASN A 103 15.41 -2.55 -2.93
CA ASN A 103 14.31 -2.26 -3.86
C ASN A 103 13.78 -0.84 -3.69
N ILE A 104 13.70 -0.32 -2.46
CA ILE A 104 13.36 1.08 -2.21
C ILE A 104 14.39 2.01 -2.86
N ARG A 105 15.69 1.80 -2.61
CA ARG A 105 16.76 2.67 -3.16
C ARG A 105 16.81 2.68 -4.68
N ASN A 106 16.51 1.53 -5.28
CA ASN A 106 16.58 1.36 -6.74
C ASN A 106 15.25 1.70 -7.44
N GLY A 107 14.26 2.27 -6.73
CA GLY A 107 12.97 2.62 -7.31
C GLY A 107 12.14 1.43 -7.77
N LYS A 108 12.40 0.24 -7.20
CA LYS A 108 11.72 -1.02 -7.51
C LYS A 108 10.66 -1.40 -6.48
N ALA A 109 10.47 -0.63 -5.41
CA ALA A 109 9.44 -0.88 -4.42
C ALA A 109 8.25 0.07 -4.61
N VAL A 110 7.05 -0.41 -4.30
CA VAL A 110 5.82 0.39 -4.29
C VAL A 110 5.10 0.26 -2.95
N LEU A 111 4.36 1.28 -2.57
CA LEU A 111 3.41 1.21 -1.48
C LEU A 111 2.05 0.86 -2.05
N VAL A 112 1.43 -0.23 -1.59
CA VAL A 112 0.08 -0.63 -1.99
C VAL A 112 -0.84 -0.51 -0.78
N VAL A 113 -1.81 0.38 -0.88
CA VAL A 113 -2.86 0.52 0.11
C VAL A 113 -4.01 -0.33 -0.34
N HIS A 114 -4.42 -1.30 0.47
CA HIS A 114 -5.59 -2.12 0.19
C HIS A 114 -6.78 -1.64 1.01
N GLY A 115 -7.96 -2.17 0.70
CA GLY A 115 -9.20 -1.75 1.32
C GLY A 115 -9.97 -0.77 0.44
N ILE A 116 -10.84 -1.30 -0.42
CA ILE A 116 -11.75 -0.53 -1.27
C ILE A 116 -13.16 -0.53 -0.66
N ASP A 117 -13.94 0.50 -1.01
CA ASP A 117 -15.35 0.63 -0.61
C ASP A 117 -16.16 1.14 -1.82
N PRO A 118 -16.39 0.28 -2.84
CA PRO A 118 -17.07 0.69 -4.06
C PRO A 118 -18.56 0.99 -3.83
N ASN A 119 -19.18 0.34 -2.84
CA ASN A 119 -20.60 0.52 -2.50
C ASN A 119 -20.85 1.71 -1.54
N ARG A 120 -19.80 2.30 -0.97
CA ARG A 120 -19.83 3.44 -0.04
C ARG A 120 -20.57 3.13 1.27
N SER A 121 -20.51 1.89 1.73
CA SER A 121 -21.13 1.48 3.00
C SER A 121 -20.31 1.93 4.22
N GLY A 122 -19.02 2.23 4.03
CA GLY A 122 -18.08 2.56 5.10
C GLY A 122 -17.59 1.36 5.91
N VAL A 123 -17.90 0.15 5.46
CA VAL A 123 -17.45 -1.11 6.05
C VAL A 123 -17.06 -2.08 4.94
N TYR A 124 -16.35 -3.16 5.28
CA TYR A 124 -16.10 -4.24 4.34
C TYR A 124 -17.26 -5.25 4.43
N ASP A 125 -18.33 -4.95 3.70
CA ASP A 125 -19.58 -5.72 3.68
C ASP A 125 -19.96 -6.27 2.30
N GLY A 126 -19.08 -6.11 1.31
CA GLY A 126 -19.21 -6.72 0.00
C GLY A 126 -19.35 -8.24 0.08
N SER A 127 -20.24 -8.79 -0.76
CA SER A 127 -20.53 -10.23 -0.79
C SER A 127 -19.49 -11.06 -1.57
N ALA A 128 -18.67 -10.43 -2.39
CA ALA A 128 -17.60 -11.11 -3.11
C ALA A 128 -16.48 -11.50 -2.14
N PRO A 129 -16.06 -12.78 -2.10
CA PRO A 129 -14.96 -13.22 -1.25
C PRO A 129 -13.61 -12.74 -1.79
N SER A 130 -12.64 -12.57 -0.90
CA SER A 130 -11.26 -12.28 -1.28
C SER A 130 -10.63 -13.44 -2.05
N ASP A 131 -9.80 -13.08 -3.02
CA ASP A 131 -8.93 -14.00 -3.76
C ASP A 131 -7.77 -14.57 -2.92
N LEU A 132 -7.50 -13.99 -1.75
CA LEU A 132 -6.42 -14.41 -0.85
C LEU A 132 -6.93 -15.30 0.29
N ASP A 133 -8.08 -14.96 0.86
CA ASP A 133 -8.70 -15.66 1.98
C ASP A 133 -10.23 -15.51 1.91
N PRO A 134 -10.99 -16.57 1.59
CA PRO A 134 -12.44 -16.48 1.39
C PRO A 134 -13.22 -16.12 2.66
N SER A 135 -12.59 -16.09 3.84
CA SER A 135 -13.20 -15.57 5.07
C SER A 135 -13.24 -14.04 5.13
N LEU A 136 -12.49 -13.35 4.26
CA LEU A 136 -12.47 -11.90 4.13
C LEU A 136 -13.25 -11.46 2.89
N PRO A 137 -13.93 -10.30 2.92
CA PRO A 137 -14.48 -9.67 1.73
C PRO A 137 -13.38 -9.27 0.75
N LEU A 138 -13.66 -9.32 -0.55
CA LEU A 138 -12.82 -8.79 -1.62
C LEU A 138 -12.40 -7.34 -1.33
N GLU A 139 -13.35 -6.56 -0.81
CA GLU A 139 -13.16 -5.16 -0.41
C GLU A 139 -11.99 -4.96 0.55
N ALA A 140 -11.87 -5.82 1.57
CA ALA A 140 -10.83 -5.72 2.60
C ALA A 140 -9.42 -5.96 2.01
N THR A 141 -9.36 -6.79 0.96
CA THR A 141 -8.09 -7.24 0.42
C THR A 141 -7.69 -6.60 -0.89
N SER A 142 -8.59 -5.98 -1.65
CA SER A 142 -8.25 -5.40 -2.97
C SER A 142 -7.46 -4.09 -2.85
N PRO A 143 -6.48 -3.83 -3.74
CA PRO A 143 -5.76 -2.55 -3.80
C PRO A 143 -6.68 -1.35 -4.03
N ALA A 144 -6.61 -0.36 -3.14
CA ALA A 144 -7.25 0.94 -3.28
C ALA A 144 -6.31 2.01 -3.86
N ALA A 145 -5.01 1.89 -3.58
CA ALA A 145 -3.99 2.76 -4.16
C ALA A 145 -2.67 2.04 -4.31
N CYS A 146 -1.89 2.43 -5.31
CA CYS A 146 -0.51 2.00 -5.47
C CYS A 146 0.35 3.19 -5.89
N GLY A 147 1.56 3.31 -5.36
CA GLY A 147 2.52 4.31 -5.82
C GLY A 147 3.97 3.94 -5.52
N PRO A 148 4.93 4.39 -6.33
CA PRO A 148 6.35 4.17 -6.06
C PRO A 148 6.79 4.91 -4.78
N PHE A 149 7.81 4.38 -4.11
CA PHE A 149 8.53 5.18 -3.11
C PHE A 149 9.29 6.30 -3.81
N ARG A 150 9.18 7.53 -3.30
CA ARG A 150 10.11 8.60 -3.66
C ARG A 150 11.02 8.86 -2.47
N THR A 151 12.32 8.92 -2.73
CA THR A 151 13.29 9.35 -1.75
C THR A 151 13.15 10.86 -1.57
N TRP A 152 12.86 11.31 -0.36
CA TRP A 152 12.88 12.74 -0.05
C TRP A 152 14.33 13.13 0.27
N GLN A 153 14.99 13.87 -0.61
CA GLN A 153 16.27 14.52 -0.31
C GLN A 153 15.98 15.88 0.36
N GLY A 154 15.37 15.85 1.54
CA GLY A 154 15.32 17.01 2.42
C GLY A 154 16.63 17.07 3.19
N GLY A 155 17.46 18.07 2.91
CA GLY A 155 18.70 18.27 3.65
C GLY A 155 18.38 18.62 5.10
N ASP A 156 18.88 17.82 6.04
CA ASP A 156 19.08 18.25 7.41
C ASP A 156 20.52 17.92 7.83
N LEU A 157 21.25 18.98 8.20
CA LEU A 157 22.57 18.87 8.79
C LEU A 157 22.38 18.41 10.23
N GLY A 158 22.45 17.09 10.48
CA GLY A 158 22.38 16.61 11.86
C GLY A 158 22.32 15.09 12.03
N LEU A 159 23.49 14.44 11.94
CA LEU A 159 23.85 13.20 12.65
C LEU A 159 22.71 12.17 12.88
N GLY A 160 22.28 11.47 11.84
CA GLY A 160 21.47 10.27 11.97
C GLY A 160 20.93 9.82 10.62
N LEU A 161 21.27 8.62 10.17
CA LEU A 161 20.82 8.05 8.90
C LEU A 161 19.31 7.68 8.96
N GLY A 162 18.45 8.69 8.94
CA GLY A 162 17.00 8.56 8.76
C GLY A 162 16.65 8.81 7.29
N LEU A 163 16.17 7.78 6.59
CA LEU A 163 15.56 7.95 5.28
C LEU A 163 14.10 8.36 5.48
N ASP A 164 13.80 9.65 5.31
CA ASP A 164 12.44 10.14 5.15
C ASP A 164 11.96 9.84 3.72
N LEU A 165 10.96 8.96 3.60
CA LEU A 165 10.36 8.57 2.32
C LEU A 165 8.96 9.18 2.23
N GLY A 166 8.82 10.26 1.44
CA GLY A 166 7.54 10.88 1.10
C GLY A 166 7.08 10.45 -0.30
N ILE A 167 5.79 10.17 -0.50
CA ILE A 167 5.22 9.74 -1.80
C ILE A 167 4.27 10.81 -2.33
N ASP A 168 4.49 11.25 -3.57
CA ASP A 168 3.59 12.11 -4.34
C ASP A 168 2.78 11.25 -5.34
N LEU A 169 1.47 11.20 -5.16
CA LEU A 169 0.54 10.64 -6.13
C LEU A 169 0.08 11.80 -7.03
N GLY A 170 0.65 11.85 -8.24
CA GLY A 170 0.28 12.82 -9.24
C GLY A 170 -1.22 12.85 -9.47
N LEU A 171 -1.88 13.91 -9.00
CA LEU A 171 -3.21 14.30 -9.42
C LEU A 171 -3.12 14.68 -10.89
N GLY A 172 -3.48 13.75 -11.77
CA GLY A 172 -3.82 14.04 -13.16
C GLY A 172 -5.10 14.87 -13.22
N LEU A 173 -5.05 16.12 -12.77
CA LEU A 173 -6.06 17.12 -13.10
C LEU A 173 -5.83 17.50 -14.57
N GLY A 174 -6.56 16.83 -15.45
CA GLY A 174 -6.72 17.27 -16.83
C GLY A 174 -7.16 18.73 -16.84
N ARG A 175 -6.39 19.56 -17.53
CA ARG A 175 -6.76 20.94 -17.83
C ARG A 175 -8.05 20.94 -18.65
N ARG A 176 -9.08 21.62 -18.15
CA ARG A 176 -9.87 22.57 -18.93
C ARG A 176 -10.09 23.80 -18.08
#